data_AF-A0A6G0HGJ4-F1
#
_entry.id   AF-A0A6G0HGJ4-F1
#
_cell.length_a   1.000
_cell.length_b   1.000
_cell.length_c   1.000
_cell.angle_alpha   90.00
_cell.angle_beta   90.00
_cell.angle_gamma   90.00
#
_symmetry.space_group_name_H-M   'P 1'
#
loop_
_entity.id
_entity.type
_entity.pdbx_description
1 polymer ?
#
loop_
_entity_poly.entity_id
_entity_poly.type
_entity_poly.pdbx_seq_one_letter_code
_entity_poly.pdbx_strand_id
1 'polypeptide(L)'
;MLQLLAKHLREIHRVTNASERLILNNLATGRTVIPPGPCPVPGCLPHVVHVDKHLKGHKDLTQAGIERRRARAKRDAAMASLERLRASNPQPPMVSRLDLQLEDPGEGPSQPQECRSCRDLGKKNRQLEAQVAVLEARVRRYKRKLQRKPPPTSSTRPQQPQPTSSSEEEEPTRPQQPQPPSSSSASSSSSSSSPEEPTRPQPPQQQQQQKQSEKLSTKRRLTFAEEKNPLNKKQKGLLRPIAPYFRGRSRGSKLKDVLLGTSLATLITPPKHSRVTSGRTSLVTRELRKLHKLHRDLGRTVLGHQALVNQGKGQKLIAREDLARCQAFSSIKDE
;
A
#
# COMPACT_ATOMS: atom_id res chain seq x y z
N MET A 1 -4.20 -11.12 -6.41
CA MET A 1 -5.14 -10.03 -6.78
C MET A 1 -5.12 -9.74 -8.28
N LEU A 2 -3.97 -9.45 -8.92
CA LEU A 2 -3.89 -9.15 -10.36
C LEU A 2 -4.42 -10.27 -11.29
N GLN A 3 -4.06 -11.53 -10.99
CA GLN A 3 -4.51 -12.70 -11.77
C GLN A 3 -6.02 -12.92 -11.67
N LEU A 4 -6.62 -12.61 -10.52
CA LEU A 4 -8.07 -12.74 -10.31
C LEU A 4 -8.84 -11.73 -11.14
N LEU A 5 -8.37 -10.48 -11.21
CA LEU A 5 -9.01 -9.45 -12.02
C LEU A 5 -8.89 -9.76 -13.52
N ALA A 6 -7.70 -10.16 -13.99
CA ALA A 6 -7.52 -10.52 -15.40
C ALA A 6 -8.38 -11.72 -15.82
N LYS A 7 -8.53 -12.72 -14.94
CA LYS A 7 -9.42 -13.87 -15.15
C LYS A 7 -10.89 -13.44 -15.18
N HIS A 8 -11.31 -12.62 -14.21
CA HIS A 8 -12.67 -12.08 -14.13
C HIS A 8 -13.05 -11.26 -15.37
N LEU A 9 -12.17 -10.36 -15.84
CA LEU A 9 -12.40 -9.58 -17.06
C LEU A 9 -12.57 -10.47 -18.29
N ARG A 10 -11.84 -11.60 -18.36
CA ARG A 10 -11.95 -12.54 -19.47
C ARG A 10 -13.23 -13.37 -19.41
N GLU A 11 -13.55 -13.94 -18.25
CA GLU A 11 -14.65 -14.90 -18.11
C GLU A 11 -16.02 -14.24 -17.98
N ILE A 12 -16.10 -13.12 -17.24
CA ILE A 12 -17.36 -12.44 -16.94
C ILE A 12 -17.62 -11.32 -17.94
N HIS A 13 -16.62 -10.47 -18.18
CA HIS A 13 -16.76 -9.32 -19.10
C HIS A 13 -16.38 -9.64 -20.54
N ARG A 14 -15.99 -10.89 -20.83
CA ARG A 14 -15.61 -11.36 -22.18
C ARG A 14 -14.54 -10.48 -22.85
N VAL A 15 -13.67 -9.83 -22.07
CA VAL A 15 -12.57 -9.04 -22.60
C VAL A 15 -11.51 -10.00 -23.14
N THR A 16 -11.62 -10.37 -24.41
CA THR A 16 -10.73 -11.34 -25.08
C THR A 16 -9.38 -10.72 -25.43
N ASN A 17 -9.37 -9.45 -25.83
CA ASN A 17 -8.18 -8.71 -26.21
C ASN A 17 -7.19 -8.57 -25.02
N ALA A 18 -5.95 -9.01 -25.22
CA ALA A 18 -4.94 -9.02 -24.17
C ALA A 18 -4.45 -7.62 -23.79
N SER A 19 -4.29 -6.73 -24.78
CA SER A 19 -3.85 -5.35 -24.59
C SER A 19 -4.91 -4.54 -23.84
N GLU A 20 -6.18 -4.71 -24.21
CA GLU A 20 -7.31 -4.09 -23.51
C GLU A 20 -7.38 -4.54 -22.05
N ARG A 21 -7.32 -5.86 -21.79
CA ARG A 21 -7.28 -6.39 -20.42
C ARG A 21 -6.11 -5.80 -19.62
N LEU A 22 -4.95 -5.65 -20.24
CA LEU A 22 -3.78 -5.08 -19.56
C LEU A 22 -4.03 -3.63 -19.14
N ILE A 23 -4.60 -2.81 -20.02
CA ILE A 23 -4.95 -1.41 -19.72
C ILE A 23 -5.95 -1.34 -18.56
N LEU A 24 -7.05 -2.11 -18.63
CA LEU A 24 -8.08 -2.15 -17.60
C LEU A 24 -7.52 -2.66 -16.25
N ASN A 25 -6.66 -3.67 -16.28
CA ASN A 25 -6.02 -4.21 -15.08
C ASN A 25 -5.07 -3.18 -14.43
N ASN A 26 -4.27 -2.47 -15.23
CA ASN A 26 -3.39 -1.42 -14.76
C ASN A 26 -4.19 -0.24 -14.17
N LEU A 27 -5.33 0.11 -14.77
CA LEU A 27 -6.22 1.14 -14.26
C LEU A 27 -6.81 0.75 -12.90
N ALA A 28 -7.40 -0.43 -12.81
CA ALA A 28 -8.01 -0.93 -11.58
C ALA A 28 -7.01 -1.10 -10.42
N THR A 29 -5.76 -1.41 -10.72
CA THR A 29 -4.69 -1.55 -9.71
C THR A 29 -3.90 -0.27 -9.48
N GLY A 30 -4.25 0.83 -10.14
CA GLY A 30 -3.57 2.12 -10.02
C GLY A 30 -2.14 2.13 -10.56
N ARG A 31 -1.78 1.16 -11.40
CA ARG A 31 -0.45 1.01 -12.03
C ARG A 31 -0.32 1.73 -13.37
N THR A 32 -1.38 2.39 -13.83
CA THR A 32 -1.30 3.23 -15.03
C THR A 32 -0.25 4.32 -14.85
N VAL A 33 0.67 4.38 -15.83
CA VAL A 33 1.69 5.41 -15.92
C VAL A 33 1.05 6.65 -16.55
N ILE A 34 1.20 7.79 -15.89
CA ILE A 34 0.75 9.07 -16.44
C ILE A 34 1.81 9.50 -17.46
N PRO A 35 1.45 9.69 -18.74
CA PRO A 35 2.38 10.15 -19.76
C PRO A 35 2.84 11.59 -19.45
N PRO A 36 4.01 12.00 -19.97
CA PRO A 36 4.40 13.41 -19.93
C PRO A 36 3.32 14.26 -20.61
N GLY A 37 3.01 15.41 -20.01
CA GLY A 37 1.85 16.19 -20.43
C GLY A 37 1.67 17.48 -19.62
N PRO A 38 0.65 18.29 -19.96
CA PRO A 38 0.26 19.44 -19.16
C PRO A 38 -0.19 19.00 -17.76
N CYS A 39 0.03 19.86 -16.77
CA CYS A 39 -0.42 19.59 -15.40
C CYS A 39 -1.96 19.51 -15.33
N PRO A 40 -2.55 18.50 -14.65
CA PRO A 40 -4.01 18.35 -14.52
C PRO A 40 -4.64 19.33 -13.50
N VAL A 41 -3.86 20.28 -12.97
CA VAL A 41 -4.31 21.30 -12.03
C VAL A 41 -4.71 22.55 -12.83
N PRO A 42 -5.97 23.01 -12.75
CA PRO A 42 -6.40 24.22 -13.45
C PRO A 42 -5.52 25.42 -13.10
N GLY A 43 -5.10 26.18 -14.11
CA GLY A 43 -4.18 27.32 -13.95
C GLY A 43 -2.70 26.94 -13.86
N CYS A 44 -2.37 25.65 -13.81
CA CYS A 44 -0.99 25.19 -13.90
C CYS A 44 -0.67 24.81 -15.34
N LEU A 45 0.12 25.65 -16.02
CA LEU A 45 0.49 25.47 -17.43
C LEU A 45 1.77 24.67 -17.76
N PRO A 46 2.61 24.20 -16.82
CA PRO A 46 3.86 23.55 -17.20
C PRO A 46 3.59 22.19 -17.84
N HIS A 47 4.31 21.91 -18.92
CA HIS A 47 4.44 20.57 -19.47
C HIS A 47 5.46 19.79 -18.64
N VAL A 48 5.03 18.71 -17.99
CA VAL A 48 5.84 18.01 -16.98
C VAL A 48 6.09 16.56 -17.37
N VAL A 49 7.35 16.14 -17.26
CA VAL A 49 7.77 14.76 -17.55
C VAL A 49 7.29 13.79 -16.46
N HIS A 50 7.24 14.27 -15.22
CA HIS A 50 6.88 13.47 -14.05
C HIS A 50 5.73 14.13 -13.27
N VAL A 51 4.51 13.99 -13.78
CA VAL A 51 3.28 14.53 -13.18
C VAL A 51 3.18 14.17 -11.69
N ASP A 52 3.49 12.92 -11.31
CA ASP A 52 3.44 12.47 -9.90
C ASP A 52 4.36 13.25 -8.96
N LYS A 53 5.56 13.62 -9.42
CA LYS A 53 6.50 14.42 -8.63
C LYS A 53 6.08 15.88 -8.60
N HIS A 54 5.63 16.39 -9.74
CA HIS A 54 5.16 17.76 -9.89
C HIS A 54 3.94 18.05 -9.00
N LEU A 55 2.97 17.14 -8.96
CA LEU A 55 1.76 17.30 -8.13
C LEU A 55 2.08 17.50 -6.64
N LYS A 56 3.18 16.92 -6.13
CA LYS A 56 3.63 17.11 -4.74
C LYS A 56 4.20 18.50 -4.47
N GLY A 57 4.56 19.25 -5.51
CA GLY A 57 5.07 20.62 -5.41
C GLY A 57 3.97 21.68 -5.28
N HIS A 58 2.70 21.32 -5.53
CA HIS A 58 1.58 22.25 -5.38
C HIS A 58 1.32 22.52 -3.89
N LYS A 59 1.56 23.76 -3.48
CA LYS A 59 1.25 24.22 -2.11
C LYS A 59 -0.25 24.36 -1.88
N ASP A 60 -1.01 24.64 -2.94
CA ASP A 60 -2.45 24.91 -2.87
C ASP A 60 -3.30 23.62 -2.82
N LEU A 61 -2.66 22.45 -2.92
CA LEU A 61 -3.35 21.16 -2.89
C LEU A 61 -3.05 20.41 -1.61
N THR A 62 -4.12 19.99 -0.94
CA THR A 62 -4.01 18.99 0.14
C THR A 62 -3.57 17.64 -0.44
N GLN A 63 -3.01 16.76 0.41
CA GLN A 63 -2.64 15.40 0.00
C GLN A 63 -3.80 14.64 -0.66
N ALA A 64 -5.01 14.77 -0.12
CA ALA A 64 -6.22 14.20 -0.73
C ALA A 64 -6.57 14.85 -2.09
N GLY A 65 -6.28 16.14 -2.26
CA GLY A 65 -6.40 16.83 -3.55
C GLY A 65 -5.41 16.29 -4.59
N ILE A 66 -4.14 16.13 -4.19
CA ILE A 66 -3.08 15.54 -5.00
C ILE A 66 -3.47 14.13 -5.45
N GLU A 67 -3.95 13.29 -4.54
CA GLU A 67 -4.37 11.92 -4.84
C GLU A 67 -5.56 11.87 -5.80
N ARG A 68 -6.55 12.75 -5.62
CA ARG A 68 -7.69 12.88 -6.56
C ARG A 68 -7.24 13.29 -7.96
N ARG A 69 -6.35 14.29 -8.07
CA ARG A 69 -5.80 14.75 -9.35
C ARG A 69 -4.98 13.67 -10.03
N ARG A 70 -4.16 12.95 -9.27
CA ARG A 70 -3.38 11.81 -9.74
C ARG A 70 -4.29 10.67 -10.24
N ALA A 71 -5.33 10.34 -9.50
CA ALA A 71 -6.28 9.29 -9.89
C ALA A 71 -7.02 9.66 -11.18
N ARG A 72 -7.43 10.93 -11.32
CA ARG A 72 -8.01 11.46 -12.56
C ARG A 72 -7.05 11.36 -13.74
N ALA A 73 -5.82 11.88 -13.60
CA ALA A 73 -4.81 11.80 -14.67
C ALA A 73 -4.48 10.35 -15.08
N LYS A 74 -4.48 9.39 -14.14
CA LYS A 74 -4.33 7.97 -14.45
C LYS A 74 -5.54 7.40 -15.20
N ARG A 75 -6.75 7.83 -14.86
CA ARG A 75 -7.96 7.46 -15.60
C ARG A 75 -7.87 8.00 -17.02
N ASP A 76 -7.62 9.29 -17.20
CA ASP A 76 -7.54 9.93 -18.52
C ASP A 76 -6.47 9.28 -19.39
N ALA A 77 -5.29 8.98 -18.83
CA ALA A 77 -4.22 8.25 -19.53
C ALA A 77 -4.63 6.82 -19.96
N ALA A 78 -5.44 6.13 -19.14
CA ALA A 78 -5.97 4.83 -19.50
C ALA A 78 -7.02 4.95 -20.62
N MET A 79 -7.90 5.96 -20.57
CA MET A 79 -8.88 6.22 -21.63
C MET A 79 -8.20 6.52 -22.96
N ALA A 80 -7.22 7.42 -22.98
CA ALA A 80 -6.43 7.72 -24.18
C ALA A 80 -5.64 6.49 -24.70
N SER A 81 -5.29 5.54 -23.83
CA SER A 81 -4.66 4.29 -24.25
C SER A 81 -5.66 3.31 -24.85
N LEU A 82 -6.89 3.25 -24.34
CA LEU A 82 -7.98 2.48 -24.94
C LEU A 82 -8.39 3.07 -26.29
N GLU A 83 -8.47 4.39 -26.38
CA GLU A 83 -8.81 5.11 -27.62
C GLU A 83 -7.78 4.83 -28.72
N ARG A 84 -6.49 4.99 -28.41
CA ARG A 84 -5.39 4.62 -29.33
C ARG A 84 -5.44 3.15 -29.72
N LEU A 85 -5.74 2.26 -28.78
CA LEU A 85 -5.85 0.84 -29.07
C LEU A 85 -7.03 0.58 -30.02
N ARG A 86 -8.18 1.23 -29.83
CA ARG A 86 -9.32 1.09 -30.74
C ARG A 86 -9.01 1.67 -32.12
N ALA A 87 -8.35 2.82 -32.18
CA ALA A 87 -7.93 3.44 -33.44
C ALA A 87 -6.99 2.52 -34.24
N SER A 88 -6.21 1.65 -33.58
CA SER A 88 -5.37 0.65 -34.25
C SER A 88 -6.13 -0.57 -34.81
N ASN A 89 -7.47 -0.60 -34.70
CA ASN A 89 -8.35 -1.68 -35.12
C ASN A 89 -7.83 -3.08 -34.71
N PRO A 90 -7.76 -3.35 -33.39
CA PRO A 90 -7.03 -4.49 -32.87
C PRO A 90 -7.81 -5.79 -33.10
N GLN A 91 -7.09 -6.89 -33.40
CA GLN A 91 -7.65 -8.24 -33.42
C GLN A 91 -7.15 -9.04 -32.21
N PRO A 92 -8.04 -9.65 -31.40
CA PRO A 92 -9.51 -9.61 -31.45
C PRO A 92 -10.11 -8.21 -31.12
N PRO A 93 -11.34 -7.91 -31.58
CA PRO A 93 -11.98 -6.62 -31.36
C PRO A 93 -12.16 -6.32 -29.88
N MET A 94 -12.03 -5.04 -29.52
CA MET A 94 -12.20 -4.59 -28.14
C MET A 94 -13.68 -4.63 -27.71
N VAL A 95 -13.94 -4.99 -26.46
CA VAL A 95 -15.30 -5.08 -25.90
C VAL A 95 -15.64 -3.85 -25.04
N SER A 96 -14.65 -3.29 -24.35
CA SER A 96 -14.79 -2.06 -23.56
C SER A 96 -15.14 -0.89 -24.47
N ARG A 97 -16.16 -0.14 -24.05
CA ARG A 97 -16.60 1.13 -24.64
C ARG A 97 -16.36 2.32 -23.70
N LEU A 98 -15.52 2.14 -22.68
CA LEU A 98 -15.30 3.16 -21.63
C LEU A 98 -14.89 4.52 -22.23
N ASP A 99 -13.99 4.51 -23.19
CA ASP A 99 -13.46 5.68 -23.90
C ASP A 99 -14.40 6.30 -24.94
N LEU A 100 -15.57 5.69 -25.19
CA LEU A 100 -16.63 6.28 -26.04
C LEU A 100 -17.62 7.16 -25.25
N GLN A 101 -17.45 7.30 -23.93
CA GLN A 101 -18.33 8.14 -23.09
C GLN A 101 -17.99 9.64 -23.16
N LEU A 102 -17.63 10.14 -24.34
CA LEU A 102 -17.55 11.56 -24.62
C LEU A 102 -18.70 11.85 -25.60
N GLU A 103 -19.57 12.79 -25.23
CA GLU A 103 -20.70 13.30 -26.01
C GLU A 103 -22.01 12.48 -25.95
N ASP A 104 -22.81 12.71 -24.89
CA ASP A 104 -24.23 13.06 -25.08
C ASP A 104 -24.76 13.87 -23.88
N PRO A 105 -24.97 15.19 -24.00
CA PRO A 105 -25.58 16.01 -22.96
C PRO A 105 -27.10 15.84 -22.99
N GLY A 106 -27.62 14.68 -22.59
CA GLY A 106 -29.06 14.43 -22.79
C GLY A 106 -29.76 13.39 -21.93
N GLU A 107 -29.07 12.50 -21.22
CA GLU A 107 -29.77 11.45 -20.46
C GLU A 107 -29.28 11.38 -19.01
N GLY A 108 -30.23 11.27 -18.10
CA GLY A 108 -30.07 11.34 -16.64
C GLY A 108 -29.14 10.28 -16.04
N PRO A 109 -29.12 10.11 -14.71
CA PRO A 109 -28.18 9.22 -14.03
C PRO A 109 -28.52 7.74 -14.31
N SER A 110 -28.24 7.29 -15.52
CA SER A 110 -28.15 5.89 -15.88
C SER A 110 -26.96 5.34 -15.10
N GLN A 111 -27.28 4.82 -13.90
CA GLN A 111 -26.32 4.14 -13.05
C GLN A 111 -25.50 3.18 -13.91
N PRO A 112 -24.17 3.13 -13.76
CA PRO A 112 -23.35 2.15 -14.45
C PRO A 112 -23.98 0.78 -14.24
N GLN A 113 -24.43 0.13 -15.31
CA GLN A 113 -25.01 -1.21 -15.19
C GLN A 113 -23.87 -2.18 -14.83
N GLU A 114 -23.65 -2.34 -13.53
CA GLU A 114 -22.72 -3.31 -13.00
C GLU A 114 -23.22 -4.72 -13.35
N CYS A 115 -22.30 -5.58 -13.77
CA CYS A 115 -22.62 -6.99 -14.02
C CYS A 115 -23.19 -7.63 -12.73
N ARG A 116 -24.15 -8.58 -12.83
CA ARG A 116 -24.75 -9.23 -11.64
C ARG A 116 -23.69 -9.74 -10.65
N SER A 117 -22.66 -10.42 -11.16
CA SER A 117 -21.53 -10.91 -10.35
C SER A 117 -20.78 -9.79 -9.64
N CYS A 118 -20.53 -8.67 -10.33
CA CYS A 118 -19.86 -7.48 -9.83
C CYS A 118 -20.69 -6.82 -8.72
N ARG A 119 -22.01 -6.70 -8.94
CA ARG A 119 -22.96 -6.13 -7.99
C ARG A 119 -23.04 -6.96 -6.71
N ASP A 120 -23.09 -8.28 -6.84
CA ASP A 120 -23.13 -9.19 -5.69
C ASP A 120 -21.81 -9.21 -4.91
N LEU A 121 -20.67 -9.19 -5.62
CA LEU A 121 -19.36 -8.99 -5.00
C LEU A 121 -19.29 -7.64 -4.29
N GLY A 122 -19.83 -6.57 -4.88
CA GLY A 122 -19.91 -5.25 -4.28
C GLY A 122 -20.73 -5.22 -3.00
N LYS A 123 -21.86 -5.95 -2.94
CA LYS A 123 -22.65 -6.13 -1.71
C LYS A 123 -21.87 -6.89 -0.64
N LYS A 124 -21.22 -8.00 -0.99
CA LYS A 124 -20.38 -8.79 -0.07
C LYS A 124 -19.23 -7.96 0.47
N ASN A 125 -18.58 -7.15 -0.36
CA ASN A 125 -17.46 -6.30 0.07
C ASN A 125 -17.93 -5.22 1.04
N ARG A 126 -19.06 -4.56 0.78
CA ARG A 126 -19.69 -3.63 1.74
C ARG A 126 -20.04 -4.30 3.07
N GLN A 127 -20.55 -5.53 3.02
CA GLN A 127 -20.86 -6.30 4.22
C GLN A 127 -19.61 -6.64 5.03
N LEU A 128 -18.51 -7.04 4.35
CA LEU A 128 -17.23 -7.30 4.99
C LEU A 128 -16.62 -6.03 5.59
N GLU A 129 -16.66 -4.90 4.88
CA GLU A 129 -16.22 -3.60 5.39
C GLU A 129 -16.99 -3.18 6.64
N ALA A 130 -18.32 -3.38 6.67
CA ALA A 130 -19.14 -3.14 7.85
C ALA A 130 -18.72 -4.04 9.03
N GLN A 131 -18.43 -5.32 8.78
CA GLN A 131 -17.94 -6.23 9.82
C GLN A 131 -16.57 -5.79 10.36
N VAL A 132 -15.65 -5.38 9.49
CA VAL A 132 -14.34 -4.85 9.89
C VAL A 132 -14.52 -3.61 10.76
N ALA A 133 -15.40 -2.67 10.38
CA ALA A 133 -15.66 -1.47 11.17
C ALA A 133 -16.20 -1.81 12.58
N VAL A 134 -17.10 -2.78 12.70
CA VAL A 134 -17.62 -3.26 13.99
C VAL A 134 -16.51 -3.90 14.84
N LEU A 135 -15.66 -4.74 14.24
CA LEU A 135 -14.54 -5.38 14.94
C LEU A 135 -13.52 -4.34 15.40
N GLU A 136 -13.19 -3.36 14.57
CA GLU A 136 -12.31 -2.26 14.93
C GLU A 136 -12.88 -1.42 16.08
N ALA A 137 -14.18 -1.14 16.09
CA ALA A 137 -14.85 -0.46 17.20
C ALA A 137 -14.78 -1.29 18.49
N ARG A 138 -14.98 -2.61 18.41
CA ARG A 138 -14.86 -3.53 19.55
C ARG A 138 -13.43 -3.54 20.10
N VAL A 139 -12.41 -3.66 19.24
CA VAL A 139 -11.00 -3.60 19.64
C VAL A 139 -10.67 -2.26 20.30
N ARG A 140 -11.17 -1.15 19.75
CA ARG A 140 -11.02 0.18 20.38
C ARG A 140 -11.62 0.23 21.78
N ARG A 141 -12.81 -0.36 22.00
CA ARG A 141 -13.43 -0.44 23.33
C ARG A 141 -12.60 -1.26 24.31
N TYR A 142 -12.06 -2.41 23.90
CA TYR A 142 -11.17 -3.22 24.75
C TYR A 142 -9.88 -2.50 25.11
N LYS A 143 -9.25 -1.80 24.15
CA LYS A 143 -8.05 -0.99 24.43
C LYS A 143 -8.31 0.09 25.48
N ARG A 144 -9.46 0.79 25.41
CA ARG A 144 -9.85 1.78 26.44
C ARG A 144 -10.03 1.15 27.82
N LYS A 145 -10.62 -0.04 27.90
CA LYS A 145 -10.79 -0.77 29.18
C LYS A 145 -9.44 -1.16 29.81
N LEU A 146 -8.47 -1.59 29.01
CA LEU A 146 -7.12 -1.94 29.49
C LEU A 146 -6.30 -0.71 29.94
N GLN A 147 -6.52 0.45 29.32
CA GLN A 147 -5.83 1.70 29.70
C GLN A 147 -6.41 2.36 30.96
N ARG A 148 -7.65 2.02 31.35
CA ARG A 148 -8.19 2.35 32.66
C ARG A 148 -7.55 1.45 33.72
N LYS A 149 -6.30 1.73 34.05
CA LYS A 149 -5.66 1.21 35.26
C LYS A 149 -6.45 1.78 36.45
N PRO A 150 -6.95 0.98 37.41
CA PRO A 150 -7.55 1.55 38.61
C PRO A 150 -6.50 2.44 39.30
N PRO A 151 -6.89 3.63 39.81
CA PRO A 151 -5.97 4.42 40.62
C PRO A 151 -5.49 3.54 41.79
N PRO A 152 -4.20 3.60 42.17
CA PRO A 152 -3.74 2.89 43.36
C PRO A 152 -4.59 3.40 44.53
N THR A 153 -5.39 2.49 45.09
CA THR A 153 -6.17 2.73 46.29
C THR A 153 -5.18 3.00 47.42
N SER A 154 -4.89 4.28 47.67
CA SER A 154 -4.30 4.71 48.91
C SER A 154 -5.32 4.45 50.01
N SER A 155 -4.97 3.44 50.82
CA SER A 155 -5.53 3.10 52.12
C SER A 155 -6.12 4.32 52.83
N THR A 156 -7.44 4.45 52.83
CA THR A 156 -8.15 5.42 53.66
C THR A 156 -8.86 4.66 54.77
N ARG A 157 -8.23 4.81 55.94
CA ARG A 157 -8.67 4.61 57.32
C ARG A 157 -10.18 4.80 57.52
N PRO A 158 -10.85 3.96 58.35
CA PRO A 158 -12.25 4.14 58.67
C PRO A 158 -12.43 5.24 59.72
N GLN A 159 -13.18 6.29 59.39
CA GLN A 159 -13.85 7.14 60.37
C GLN A 159 -15.28 7.44 59.91
N GLN A 160 -16.22 6.79 60.61
CA GLN A 160 -17.45 7.27 61.25
C GLN A 160 -18.41 8.23 60.49
N PRO A 161 -19.74 7.97 60.56
CA PRO A 161 -20.75 8.74 59.84
C PRO A 161 -21.23 9.99 60.60
N GLN A 162 -21.59 11.04 59.86
CA GLN A 162 -22.48 12.10 60.32
C GLN A 162 -23.65 12.31 59.33
N PRO A 163 -24.86 12.65 59.82
CA PRO A 163 -26.07 12.69 59.01
C PRO A 163 -26.44 14.09 58.50
N THR A 164 -27.23 14.06 57.41
CA THR A 164 -28.32 14.97 57.01
C THR A 164 -28.05 16.47 56.85
N SER A 165 -28.30 17.01 55.65
CA SER A 165 -29.51 17.82 55.38
C SER A 165 -29.49 18.38 53.94
N SER A 166 -30.65 18.26 53.28
CA SER A 166 -31.40 19.22 52.42
C SER A 166 -30.61 20.34 51.71
N SER A 167 -30.88 20.78 50.48
CA SER A 167 -32.16 21.03 49.80
C SER A 167 -31.82 21.62 48.41
N GLU A 168 -32.63 21.32 47.37
CA GLU A 168 -33.22 22.31 46.42
C GLU A 168 -32.26 23.14 45.49
N GLU A 169 -32.51 23.49 44.23
CA GLU A 169 -33.64 23.49 43.28
C GLU A 169 -33.12 23.38 41.82
N GLU A 170 -34.08 23.25 40.91
CA GLU A 170 -34.11 23.55 39.47
C GLU A 170 -33.33 24.83 39.06
N GLU A 171 -32.82 25.00 37.83
CA GLU A 171 -33.62 25.30 36.63
C GLU A 171 -32.74 25.26 35.34
N PRO A 172 -33.31 24.94 34.15
CA PRO A 172 -32.56 24.76 32.92
C PRO A 172 -32.57 26.00 32.01
N THR A 173 -31.41 26.43 31.51
CA THR A 173 -31.36 27.45 30.44
C THR A 173 -31.11 26.81 29.06
N ARG A 174 -32.09 27.11 28.19
CA ARG A 174 -32.36 26.69 26.81
C ARG A 174 -31.31 27.19 25.77
N PRO A 175 -31.18 26.53 24.59
CA PRO A 175 -30.14 26.80 23.60
C PRO A 175 -30.44 27.96 22.65
N GLN A 176 -29.40 28.68 22.22
CA GLN A 176 -29.46 29.62 21.10
C GLN A 176 -29.11 28.92 19.78
N GLN A 177 -30.05 28.98 18.84
CA GLN A 177 -29.94 28.58 17.44
C GLN A 177 -29.39 29.74 16.56
N PRO A 178 -28.99 29.45 15.31
CA PRO A 178 -28.08 30.25 14.49
C PRO A 178 -28.77 31.30 13.60
N GLN A 179 -27.99 32.30 13.21
CA GLN A 179 -28.34 33.25 12.14
C GLN A 179 -28.01 32.66 10.75
N PRO A 180 -28.88 32.83 9.74
CA PRO A 180 -28.56 32.55 8.34
C PRO A 180 -27.87 33.75 7.65
N PRO A 181 -27.06 33.51 6.60
CA PRO A 181 -26.42 34.56 5.82
C PRO A 181 -27.37 35.17 4.80
N SER A 182 -27.27 36.49 4.65
CA SER A 182 -27.92 37.27 3.61
C SER A 182 -27.32 36.98 2.23
N SER A 183 -28.23 36.86 1.28
CA SER A 183 -28.12 36.87 -0.17
C SER A 183 -27.28 38.01 -0.76
N SER A 184 -26.57 37.71 -1.85
CA SER A 184 -26.32 38.66 -2.92
C SER A 184 -26.16 37.91 -4.25
N SER A 185 -27.08 38.24 -5.16
CA SER A 185 -27.20 37.78 -6.54
C SER A 185 -26.71 38.89 -7.47
N ALA A 186 -25.93 38.55 -8.50
CA ALA A 186 -25.79 39.25 -9.78
C ALA A 186 -24.97 38.30 -10.69
N SER A 187 -25.46 37.75 -11.81
CA SER A 187 -25.78 38.43 -13.10
C SER A 187 -24.54 39.21 -13.59
N SER A 188 -23.92 38.99 -14.75
CA SER A 188 -24.50 38.78 -16.10
C SER A 188 -23.39 38.45 -17.14
N SER A 189 -23.80 37.85 -18.28
CA SER A 189 -23.43 38.17 -19.69
C SER A 189 -21.93 38.24 -20.11
N SER A 190 -21.37 37.36 -20.95
CA SER A 190 -21.57 37.06 -22.39
C SER A 190 -20.70 37.88 -23.36
N SER A 191 -19.90 37.18 -24.20
CA SER A 191 -19.51 37.54 -25.59
C SER A 191 -18.44 36.55 -26.07
N SER A 192 -18.69 35.56 -26.96
CA SER A 192 -18.93 35.63 -28.42
C SER A 192 -17.87 36.42 -29.20
N SER A 193 -17.00 35.71 -29.94
CA SER A 193 -16.47 36.07 -31.28
C SER A 193 -15.54 34.97 -31.80
N SER A 194 -16.01 34.23 -32.81
CA SER A 194 -15.19 33.69 -33.93
C SER A 194 -15.32 34.68 -35.11
N PRO A 195 -14.77 34.45 -36.31
CA PRO A 195 -13.74 33.51 -36.79
C PRO A 195 -12.59 34.25 -37.52
N GLU A 196 -11.58 33.54 -38.04
CA GLU A 196 -11.01 33.78 -39.39
C GLU A 196 -9.90 32.76 -39.73
N GLU A 197 -10.18 31.92 -40.74
CA GLU A 197 -9.23 31.31 -41.69
C GLU A 197 -8.85 32.39 -42.74
N PRO A 198 -7.79 32.28 -43.60
CA PRO A 198 -7.53 31.09 -44.42
C PRO A 198 -6.04 30.81 -44.81
N THR A 199 -5.86 29.69 -45.51
CA THR A 199 -4.96 29.50 -46.68
C THR A 199 -3.80 28.51 -46.53
N ARG A 200 -4.04 27.34 -47.13
CA ARG A 200 -3.13 26.29 -47.62
C ARG A 200 -2.06 26.87 -48.59
N PRO A 201 -0.86 26.26 -48.76
CA PRO A 201 -0.74 25.11 -49.66
C PRO A 201 0.21 23.99 -49.18
N GLN A 202 -0.10 22.77 -49.66
CA GLN A 202 0.76 21.57 -49.72
C GLN A 202 1.60 21.58 -51.02
N PRO A 203 2.44 20.56 -51.36
CA PRO A 203 3.43 19.71 -50.64
C PRO A 203 4.77 19.73 -51.49
N PRO A 204 5.72 18.74 -51.57
CA PRO A 204 5.88 17.35 -51.06
C PRO A 204 7.20 17.15 -50.25
N GLN A 205 7.54 16.02 -49.62
CA GLN A 205 7.91 14.73 -50.22
C GLN A 205 8.30 13.71 -49.11
N GLN A 206 8.05 12.45 -49.42
CA GLN A 206 8.36 11.25 -48.64
C GLN A 206 9.87 10.99 -48.55
N GLN A 207 10.36 10.57 -47.36
CA GLN A 207 11.48 9.62 -47.10
C GLN A 207 12.18 9.97 -45.77
N GLN A 208 11.73 9.42 -44.64
CA GLN A 208 12.59 9.28 -43.44
C GLN A 208 12.09 8.29 -42.37
N GLN A 209 11.25 7.32 -42.73
CA GLN A 209 10.87 6.21 -41.83
C GLN A 209 11.54 4.92 -42.27
N GLN A 210 12.84 4.76 -41.97
CA GLN A 210 13.48 3.43 -41.97
C GLN A 210 14.83 3.34 -41.21
N LYS A 211 15.25 4.34 -40.42
CA LYS A 211 16.54 4.31 -39.70
C LYS A 211 16.47 4.32 -38.16
N GLN A 212 15.30 4.13 -37.54
CA GLN A 212 15.18 4.14 -36.07
C GLN A 212 14.82 2.79 -35.42
N SER A 213 14.60 1.72 -36.19
CA SER A 213 14.25 0.39 -35.66
C SER A 213 15.43 -0.53 -35.32
N GLU A 214 16.69 -0.10 -35.50
CA GLU A 214 17.88 -0.97 -35.33
C GLU A 214 18.85 -0.59 -34.20
N LYS A 215 18.46 0.27 -33.24
CA LYS A 215 19.35 0.68 -32.13
C LYS A 215 18.84 0.47 -30.69
N LEU A 216 17.82 -0.36 -30.47
CA LEU A 216 17.35 -0.65 -29.10
C LEU A 216 17.29 -2.14 -28.71
N SER A 217 17.82 -3.04 -29.54
CA SER A 217 17.90 -4.47 -29.25
C SER A 217 19.34 -4.94 -29.02
N THR A 218 20.03 -4.39 -28.03
CA THR A 218 21.14 -5.11 -27.38
C THR A 218 21.48 -4.51 -26.01
N LYS A 219 21.73 -5.39 -25.04
CA LYS A 219 22.37 -5.12 -23.73
C LYS A 219 21.49 -4.64 -22.57
N ARG A 220 20.50 -5.47 -22.21
CA ARG A 220 20.14 -5.67 -20.79
C ARG A 220 21.26 -6.46 -20.09
N ARG A 221 22.24 -5.76 -19.49
CA ARG A 221 23.10 -6.33 -18.45
C ARG A 221 22.66 -5.73 -17.12
N LEU A 222 22.06 -6.58 -16.29
CA LEU A 222 21.59 -6.26 -14.95
C LEU A 222 22.79 -5.84 -14.08
N THR A 223 22.86 -4.57 -13.70
CA THR A 223 23.65 -4.13 -12.54
C THR A 223 22.71 -4.04 -11.35
N PHE A 224 22.90 -4.94 -10.38
CA PHE A 224 22.28 -4.85 -9.07
C PHE A 224 22.76 -3.56 -8.40
N ALA A 225 21.82 -2.67 -8.09
CA ALA A 225 22.08 -1.53 -7.22
C ALA A 225 22.30 -2.05 -5.79
N GLU A 226 23.54 -1.93 -5.33
CA GLU A 226 23.98 -2.17 -3.96
C GLU A 226 23.29 -1.17 -3.03
N GLU A 227 22.29 -1.65 -2.29
CA GLU A 227 21.58 -0.90 -1.27
C GLU A 227 22.51 -0.67 -0.07
N LYS A 228 23.21 0.48 -0.08
CA LYS A 228 24.10 0.91 1.00
C LYS A 228 23.29 1.27 2.24
N ASN A 229 23.13 0.30 3.14
CA ASN A 229 22.65 0.51 4.49
C ASN A 229 23.72 1.29 5.30
N PRO A 230 23.47 2.53 5.77
CA PRO A 230 24.46 3.29 6.51
C PRO A 230 24.54 2.82 7.96
N LEU A 231 25.16 1.66 8.19
CA LEU A 231 25.57 1.27 9.53
C LEU A 231 26.62 2.28 10.04
N ASN A 232 26.30 2.94 11.15
CA ASN A 232 27.10 4.01 11.76
C ASN A 232 28.56 3.54 11.95
N LYS A 233 29.55 4.39 11.62
CA LYS A 233 31.00 4.08 11.71
C LYS A 233 31.39 3.51 13.08
N LYS A 234 30.68 3.86 14.16
CA LYS A 234 30.89 3.32 15.51
C LYS A 234 30.55 1.83 15.65
N GLN A 235 29.55 1.31 14.93
CA GLN A 235 29.17 -0.11 14.97
C GLN A 235 30.15 -1.00 14.19
N LYS A 236 30.77 -0.48 13.12
CA LYS A 236 31.83 -1.18 12.37
C LYS A 236 33.10 -1.41 13.22
N GLY A 237 33.41 -0.50 14.16
CA GLY A 237 34.53 -0.67 15.09
C GLY A 237 34.33 -1.82 16.09
N LEU A 238 33.11 -1.98 16.61
CA LEU A 238 32.75 -3.02 17.58
C LEU A 238 32.68 -4.44 16.99
N LEU A 239 32.37 -4.56 15.70
CA LEU A 239 32.25 -5.86 15.01
C LEU A 239 33.59 -6.35 14.41
N ARG A 240 34.60 -5.48 14.29
CA ARG A 240 35.91 -5.81 13.71
C ARG A 240 36.70 -6.88 14.49
N PRO A 241 36.68 -6.93 15.83
CA PRO A 241 37.39 -7.97 16.60
C PRO A 241 36.73 -9.35 16.54
N ILE A 242 35.42 -9.42 16.23
CA ILE A 242 34.63 -10.67 16.26
C ILE A 242 34.59 -11.32 14.86
N ALA A 243 34.92 -10.57 13.81
CA ALA A 243 34.93 -11.02 12.42
C ALA A 243 35.76 -12.29 12.09
N PRO A 244 36.89 -12.61 12.78
CA PRO A 244 37.63 -13.85 12.51
C PRO A 244 36.85 -15.13 12.81
N TYR A 245 35.85 -15.07 13.70
CA TYR A 245 35.11 -16.26 14.15
C TYR A 245 33.92 -16.64 13.27
N PHE A 246 33.60 -15.84 12.24
CA PHE A 246 32.43 -16.06 11.37
C PHE A 246 32.77 -16.27 9.89
N ARG A 247 34.05 -16.24 9.50
CA ARG A 247 34.46 -16.52 8.12
C ARG A 247 34.90 -17.98 7.93
N GLY A 248 33.93 -18.88 8.02
CA GLY A 248 34.05 -20.25 7.51
C GLY A 248 33.29 -20.40 6.18
N ARG A 249 34.00 -20.46 5.05
CA ARG A 249 33.44 -20.96 3.78
C ARG A 249 33.24 -22.47 3.91
N SER A 250 32.01 -22.92 4.12
CA SER A 250 31.70 -24.35 4.13
C SER A 250 31.65 -24.88 2.69
N ARG A 251 32.69 -25.60 2.28
CA ARG A 251 32.58 -26.66 1.27
C ARG A 251 33.41 -27.84 1.76
N GLY A 252 32.75 -28.83 2.35
CA GLY A 252 33.31 -30.16 2.58
C GLY A 252 34.13 -30.38 3.86
N SER A 253 33.56 -30.13 5.05
CA SER A 253 34.20 -30.58 6.30
C SER A 253 33.37 -31.66 7.00
N LYS A 254 33.91 -32.89 6.95
CA LYS A 254 33.54 -34.01 7.82
C LYS A 254 34.05 -33.70 9.24
N LEU A 255 33.37 -32.83 9.98
CA LEU A 255 33.60 -32.69 11.41
C LEU A 255 32.72 -33.70 12.15
N LYS A 256 33.25 -34.92 12.32
CA LYS A 256 32.99 -35.68 13.53
C LYS A 256 33.80 -35.00 14.64
N ASP A 257 33.17 -34.82 15.81
CA ASP A 257 33.78 -34.31 17.05
C ASP A 257 33.96 -32.79 17.19
N VAL A 258 32.90 -32.02 16.95
CA VAL A 258 32.71 -30.77 17.70
C VAL A 258 31.66 -31.02 18.77
N LEU A 259 32.13 -31.23 19.99
CA LEU A 259 31.37 -31.29 21.23
C LEU A 259 30.67 -29.92 21.46
N LEU A 260 29.53 -29.71 20.81
CA LEU A 260 28.57 -28.62 21.09
C LEU A 260 27.77 -28.93 22.35
N GLY A 261 28.47 -29.30 23.43
CA GLY A 261 27.89 -29.73 24.71
C GLY A 261 28.52 -29.10 25.94
N THR A 262 29.53 -28.23 25.79
CA THR A 262 30.07 -27.52 26.96
C THR A 262 29.18 -26.32 27.28
N SER A 263 28.40 -26.47 28.35
CA SER A 263 27.60 -25.40 28.92
C SER A 263 28.44 -24.12 29.07
N LEU A 264 27.88 -22.97 28.73
CA LEU A 264 28.56 -21.66 28.76
C LEU A 264 29.21 -21.33 30.13
N ALA A 265 28.84 -22.06 31.20
CA ALA A 265 29.43 -21.96 32.52
C ALA A 265 30.95 -22.25 32.53
N THR A 266 31.44 -23.12 31.65
CA THR A 266 32.87 -23.50 31.61
C THR A 266 33.76 -22.43 30.96
N LEU A 267 33.18 -21.49 30.20
CA LEU A 267 33.91 -20.38 29.56
C LEU A 267 34.05 -19.14 30.46
N ILE A 268 33.48 -19.15 31.67
CA ILE A 268 33.45 -17.98 32.57
C ILE A 268 34.64 -17.96 33.53
N THR A 269 35.37 -19.07 33.69
CA THR A 269 36.61 -19.11 34.47
C THR A 269 37.77 -18.58 33.62
N PRO A 270 38.30 -17.37 33.92
CA PRO A 270 39.46 -16.86 33.19
C PRO A 270 40.68 -17.75 33.45
N PRO A 271 41.55 -17.96 32.44
CA PRO A 271 42.78 -18.73 32.63
C PRO A 271 43.63 -18.11 33.75
N LYS A 272 44.33 -18.96 34.51
CA LYS A 272 45.06 -18.58 35.75
C LYS A 272 46.11 -17.47 35.57
N HIS A 273 46.49 -17.16 34.34
CA HIS A 273 47.47 -16.11 34.01
C HIS A 273 46.83 -14.78 33.56
N SER A 274 45.50 -14.66 33.56
CA SER A 274 44.84 -13.42 33.19
C SER A 274 44.92 -12.41 34.34
N ARG A 275 45.51 -11.23 34.10
CA ARG A 275 45.52 -10.09 35.05
C ARG A 275 44.15 -9.41 35.17
N VAL A 276 43.06 -10.13 34.94
CA VAL A 276 41.71 -9.58 35.04
C VAL A 276 41.33 -9.54 36.51
N THR A 277 41.41 -8.33 37.09
CA THR A 277 40.92 -8.03 38.44
C THR A 277 39.46 -8.45 38.58
N SER A 278 39.04 -8.95 39.74
CA SER A 278 37.66 -9.40 40.02
C SER A 278 36.57 -8.39 39.61
N GLY A 279 36.84 -7.09 39.75
CA GLY A 279 35.94 -6.01 39.31
C GLY A 279 35.73 -5.89 37.80
N ARG A 280 36.69 -6.34 36.98
CA ARG A 280 36.54 -6.39 35.52
C ARG A 280 35.72 -7.61 35.09
N THR A 281 35.87 -8.73 35.79
CA THR A 281 35.09 -9.95 35.55
C THR A 281 33.60 -9.74 35.79
N SER A 282 33.21 -8.99 36.83
CA SER A 282 31.80 -8.70 37.11
C SER A 282 31.13 -7.85 36.01
N LEU A 283 31.86 -6.88 35.45
CA LEU A 283 31.39 -6.07 34.32
C LEU A 283 31.21 -6.91 33.06
N VAL A 284 32.18 -7.77 32.73
CA VAL A 284 32.08 -8.67 31.58
C VAL A 284 30.90 -9.63 31.73
N THR A 285 30.70 -10.24 32.91
CA THR A 285 29.56 -11.12 33.19
C THR A 285 28.23 -10.38 33.12
N ARG A 286 28.17 -9.10 33.50
CA ARG A 286 26.96 -8.26 33.37
C ARG A 286 26.64 -7.97 31.90
N GLU A 287 27.63 -7.62 31.08
CA GLU A 287 27.42 -7.34 29.66
C GLU A 287 27.08 -8.62 28.87
N LEU A 288 27.70 -9.76 29.17
CA LEU A 288 27.34 -11.05 28.58
C LEU A 288 25.89 -11.45 28.87
N ARG A 289 25.39 -11.19 30.10
CA ARG A 289 23.98 -11.42 30.44
C ARG A 289 23.04 -10.51 29.65
N LYS A 290 23.39 -9.24 29.45
CA LYS A 290 22.61 -8.30 28.63
C LYS A 290 22.54 -8.75 27.17
N LEU A 291 23.68 -9.13 26.58
CA LEU A 291 23.74 -9.63 25.20
C LEU A 291 22.91 -10.90 25.03
N HIS A 292 22.98 -11.83 25.98
CA HIS A 292 22.18 -13.05 25.93
C HIS A 292 20.68 -12.78 26.03
N LYS A 293 20.26 -11.82 26.88
CA LYS A 293 18.87 -11.37 26.95
C LYS A 293 18.41 -10.77 25.62
N LEU A 294 19.21 -9.88 25.03
CA LEU A 294 18.93 -9.29 23.72
C LEU A 294 18.82 -10.36 22.62
N HIS A 295 19.71 -11.36 22.61
CA HIS A 295 19.67 -12.45 21.64
C HIS A 295 18.39 -13.30 21.78
N ARG A 296 17.97 -13.61 23.01
CA ARG A 296 16.69 -14.29 23.27
C ARG A 296 15.49 -13.47 22.83
N ASP A 297 15.50 -12.17 23.13
CA ASP A 297 14.41 -11.26 22.76
C ASP A 297 14.32 -11.11 21.23
N LEU A 298 15.46 -10.94 20.55
CA LEU A 298 15.56 -10.96 19.08
C LEU A 298 15.00 -12.25 18.50
N GLY A 299 15.39 -13.41 19.03
CA GLY A 299 14.88 -14.71 18.62
C GLY A 299 13.36 -14.82 18.75
N ARG A 300 12.78 -14.32 19.86
CA ARG A 300 11.32 -14.28 20.06
C ARG A 300 10.61 -13.37 19.06
N THR A 301 11.17 -12.18 18.77
CA THR A 301 10.60 -11.27 17.76
C THR A 301 10.69 -11.85 16.34
N VAL A 302 11.80 -12.48 15.97
CA VAL A 302 11.96 -13.10 14.64
C VAL A 302 11.02 -14.28 14.48
N LEU A 303 10.92 -15.16 15.49
CA LEU A 303 9.97 -16.28 15.47
C LEU A 303 8.51 -15.80 15.47
N GLY A 304 8.18 -14.77 16.25
CA GLY A 304 6.85 -14.15 16.25
C GLY A 304 6.49 -13.53 14.90
N HIS A 305 7.43 -12.80 14.28
CA HIS A 305 7.25 -12.23 12.95
C HIS A 305 7.10 -13.33 11.89
N GLN A 306 7.92 -14.38 11.95
CA GLN A 306 7.83 -15.53 11.05
C GLN A 306 6.49 -16.26 11.18
N ALA A 307 6.00 -16.45 12.41
CA ALA A 307 4.70 -17.05 12.67
C ALA A 307 3.55 -16.18 12.12
N LEU A 308 3.61 -14.85 12.30
CA LEU A 308 2.62 -13.91 11.75
C LEU A 308 2.64 -13.88 10.22
N VAL A 309 3.83 -13.89 9.61
CA VAL A 309 3.99 -13.96 8.15
C VAL A 309 3.47 -15.29 7.62
N ASN A 310 3.71 -16.39 8.33
CA ASN A 310 3.22 -17.72 7.94
C ASN A 310 1.69 -17.84 8.11
N GLN A 311 1.09 -17.26 9.16
CA GLN A 311 -0.37 -17.17 9.29
C GLN A 311 -0.98 -16.34 8.15
N GLY A 312 -0.39 -15.19 7.81
CA GLY A 312 -0.85 -14.36 6.69
C GLY A 312 -0.67 -15.02 5.31
N LYS A 313 0.29 -15.94 5.18
CA LYS A 313 0.44 -16.80 3.98
C LYS A 313 -0.55 -17.95 3.97
N GLY A 314 -0.80 -18.60 5.12
CA GLY A 314 -1.78 -19.67 5.27
C GLY A 314 -3.20 -19.20 4.95
N GLN A 315 -3.58 -18.00 5.35
CA GLN A 315 -4.87 -17.39 4.99
C GLN A 315 -5.02 -17.06 3.50
N LYS A 316 -3.92 -17.07 2.72
CA LYS A 316 -3.92 -16.87 1.26
C LYS A 316 -3.82 -18.17 0.47
N LEU A 317 -3.55 -19.29 1.13
CA LEU A 317 -3.64 -20.59 0.51
C LEU A 317 -5.12 -20.97 0.49
N ILE A 318 -5.65 -21.15 -0.71
CA ILE A 318 -7.00 -21.68 -0.94
C ILE A 318 -7.11 -22.98 -0.13
N ALA A 319 -8.15 -23.11 0.70
CA ALA A 319 -8.35 -24.29 1.52
C ALA A 319 -8.31 -25.53 0.62
N ARG A 320 -7.70 -26.61 1.10
CA ARG A 320 -7.53 -27.84 0.30
C ARG A 320 -8.89 -28.37 -0.17
N GLU A 321 -9.93 -28.14 0.65
CA GLU A 321 -11.33 -28.44 0.33
C GLU A 321 -11.88 -27.57 -0.82
N ASP A 322 -11.52 -26.28 -0.88
CA ASP A 322 -11.94 -25.38 -1.95
C ASP A 322 -11.26 -25.71 -3.28
N LEU A 323 -9.98 -26.12 -3.24
CA LEU A 323 -9.27 -26.60 -4.43
C LEU A 323 -9.91 -27.90 -4.96
N ALA A 324 -10.26 -28.83 -4.06
CA ALA A 324 -10.96 -30.07 -4.41
C ALA A 324 -12.34 -29.81 -5.03
N ARG A 325 -13.11 -28.85 -4.48
CA ARG A 325 -14.39 -28.42 -5.08
C ARG A 325 -14.19 -27.83 -6.47
N CYS A 326 -13.20 -26.97 -6.66
CA CYS A 326 -12.89 -26.42 -7.98
C CYS A 326 -12.51 -27.50 -9.01
N GLN A 327 -11.79 -28.55 -8.60
CA GLN A 327 -11.44 -29.67 -9.47
C GLN A 327 -12.67 -30.52 -9.83
N ALA A 328 -13.58 -30.77 -8.88
CA ALA A 328 -14.84 -31.48 -9.16
C ALA A 328 -15.72 -30.72 -10.17
N PHE A 329 -15.79 -29.38 -10.08
CA PHE A 329 -16.54 -28.56 -11.03
C PHE A 329 -15.92 -28.52 -12.44
N SER A 330 -14.60 -28.72 -12.59
CA SER A 330 -14.01 -28.83 -13.92
C SER A 330 -14.35 -30.15 -14.60
N SER A 331 -14.49 -31.25 -13.86
CA SER A 331 -14.76 -32.58 -14.43
C SER A 331 -16.20 -32.75 -14.95
N ILE A 332 -17.16 -31.93 -14.50
CA ILE A 332 -18.57 -32.04 -14.90
C ILE A 332 -18.86 -31.31 -16.24
N LYS A 333 -17.89 -30.56 -16.78
CA LYS A 333 -18.08 -29.77 -18.00
C LYS A 333 -17.62 -30.46 -19.30
N ASP A 334 -17.04 -31.65 -19.18
CA ASP A 334 -16.48 -32.39 -20.31
C ASP A 334 -17.34 -33.60 -20.73
N GLU A 335 -18.59 -33.71 -20.24
CA GLU A 335 -19.66 -34.59 -20.77
C GLU A 335 -20.75 -33.76 -21.46
#